data_AF-A0A345PMZ4-F1
#
_entry.id   AF-A0A345PMZ4-F1
#
_cell.length_a   1.000
_cell.length_b   1.000
_cell.length_c   1.000
_cell.angle_alpha   90.00
_cell.angle_beta   90.00
_cell.angle_gamma   90.00
#
_symmetry.space_group_name_H-M   'P 1'
#
loop_
_entity.id
_entity.type
_entity.pdbx_description
1 polymer ?
#
loop_
_entity_poly.entity_id
_entity_poly.type
_entity_poly.pdbx_seq_one_letter_code
_entity_poly.pdbx_strand_id
1 'polypeptide(L)'
;MRFMYKARFKIVVFIFIFCENTFLWASGMGNYRLSLLGTLEKKVSEHWMPMKAEGLRLRWLYPFKEMEKRPLTGVASTLARPEQVAVTTGEELFLSQDGGQTFRLVTDRHATAPLSYFTSVAISEENPDEWIIGTSYSGLYITRDAGKSWRAMPIALKALSFGGHYHETINDIAYALSDPEKVYFAYGPYGKIALLNIKTGCVEPIPPLPERQGIVALSTTKVNASVRLMAQTQSAVWHFLNKKWLKKSTLPINCTPYFCKTRRKKVEDKRGIYLTAWTASNLQDLRKHFMFIKAHGMNAVVIDFKDDFGYITYNSQVKMAHEAKAVRPMLDIKAIRTLADELDIHLIARFVLFKDEKLYRYDSHRYALWDKKRNAPWAHFIKNRAGQLVQREYWVNLFSPEVWEYNLQIAQELQGLGIDEIQFDYIRLPSEGPLYTIACSHNMYEMKAIDALESYLRRAREVLTVPISVNVFGYNGWFLTDSLGQNIQRLALYVDAISPMTYPSHYHTTFLGAMSYLKKAHVLYKVGSDRAVFYTKAQTFIRQYVQAFLLGSERSFSEETYCNYIKAQIEGVYSSNGSGFLLWNASNNYYMVKQDLVCP
;
A
#
# COMPACT_ATOMS: atom_id res chain seq x y z
N MET A 1 -4.60 36.35 19.81
CA MET A 1 -5.02 37.28 18.74
C MET A 1 -5.36 36.48 17.49
N ARG A 2 -6.63 36.53 17.06
CA ARG A 2 -7.16 35.85 15.87
C ARG A 2 -6.65 36.54 14.61
N PHE A 3 -6.04 35.81 13.67
CA PHE A 3 -5.93 36.25 12.29
C PHE A 3 -6.73 35.31 11.39
N MET A 4 -7.84 35.85 10.87
CA MET A 4 -8.70 35.24 9.87
C MET A 4 -8.00 35.26 8.50
N TYR A 5 -7.67 34.09 7.97
CA TYR A 5 -7.47 33.94 6.53
C TYR A 5 -8.84 33.68 5.87
N LYS A 6 -9.46 34.73 5.33
CA LYS A 6 -10.58 34.63 4.39
C LYS A 6 -10.03 34.30 2.99
N ALA A 7 -9.79 33.03 2.70
CA ALA A 7 -9.69 32.57 1.32
C ALA A 7 -11.11 32.37 0.78
N ARG A 8 -11.46 33.05 -0.31
CA ARG A 8 -12.75 32.90 -1.00
C ARG A 8 -12.84 31.49 -1.59
N PHE A 9 -13.53 30.58 -0.88
CA PHE A 9 -13.96 29.30 -1.42
C PHE A 9 -15.01 29.56 -2.51
N LYS A 10 -14.64 29.42 -3.79
CA LYS A 10 -15.61 29.09 -4.82
C LYS A 10 -16.01 27.64 -4.56
N ILE A 11 -17.19 27.45 -3.99
CA ILE A 11 -17.83 26.14 -3.88
C ILE A 11 -18.15 25.70 -5.32
N VAL A 12 -17.24 24.93 -5.92
CA VAL A 12 -17.61 24.07 -7.04
C VAL A 12 -18.26 22.85 -6.40
N VAL A 13 -19.59 22.82 -6.38
CA VAL A 13 -20.35 21.64 -6.00
C VAL A 13 -20.08 20.59 -7.08
N PHE A 14 -19.09 19.73 -6.87
CA PHE A 14 -19.07 18.45 -7.54
C PHE A 14 -20.21 17.64 -6.94
N ILE A 15 -21.32 17.57 -7.69
CA ILE A 15 -22.37 16.58 -7.46
C ILE A 15 -21.67 15.23 -7.65
N PHE A 16 -21.34 14.57 -6.54
CA PHE A 16 -21.11 13.14 -6.55
C PHE A 16 -22.43 12.53 -6.99
N ILE A 17 -22.51 12.15 -8.26
CA ILE A 17 -23.52 11.19 -8.70
C ILE A 17 -23.23 9.95 -7.88
N PHE A 18 -24.02 9.74 -6.83
CA PHE A 18 -24.14 8.45 -6.18
C PHE A 18 -24.59 7.50 -7.29
N CYS A 19 -23.66 6.68 -7.80
CA CYS A 19 -24.07 5.50 -8.56
C CYS A 19 -24.99 4.69 -7.65
N GLU A 20 -26.24 4.57 -8.06
CA GLU A 20 -27.23 3.73 -7.41
C GLU A 20 -26.69 2.29 -7.27
N ASN A 21 -26.70 1.80 -6.03
CA ASN A 21 -26.81 0.41 -5.61
C ASN A 21 -26.00 -0.66 -6.40
N THR A 22 -24.70 -0.75 -6.12
CA THR A 22 -23.96 -2.04 -6.18
C THR A 22 -22.83 -2.02 -5.15
N PHE A 23 -23.16 -2.41 -3.90
CA PHE A 23 -22.19 -2.37 -2.81
C PHE A 23 -21.14 -3.49 -2.96
N LEU A 24 -19.90 -3.01 -3.10
CA LEU A 24 -18.64 -3.64 -3.47
C LEU A 24 -18.17 -4.59 -2.35
N TRP A 25 -17.75 -5.83 -2.62
CA TRP A 25 -17.50 -6.81 -1.55
C TRP A 25 -16.02 -7.24 -1.38
N ALA A 26 -15.44 -7.09 -0.17
CA ALA A 26 -14.02 -7.35 0.14
C ALA A 26 -13.72 -8.60 0.98
N SER A 27 -14.57 -8.98 1.96
CA SER A 27 -14.42 -10.23 2.74
C SER A 27 -15.70 -10.58 3.53
N GLY A 28 -15.77 -11.80 4.08
CA GLY A 28 -16.94 -12.34 4.78
C GLY A 28 -17.86 -13.18 3.88
N MET A 29 -18.67 -14.03 4.49
CA MET A 29 -19.67 -14.88 3.81
C MET A 29 -20.84 -15.19 4.78
N GLY A 30 -22.02 -15.50 4.25
CA GLY A 30 -23.23 -15.75 5.06
C GLY A 30 -24.05 -14.48 5.31
N ASN A 31 -24.31 -14.15 6.58
CA ASN A 31 -25.15 -13.01 6.97
C ASN A 31 -24.38 -11.70 7.10
N TYR A 32 -23.04 -11.73 7.13
CA TYR A 32 -22.19 -10.56 7.35
C TYR A 32 -21.11 -10.45 6.30
N ARG A 33 -20.70 -9.20 6.07
CA ARG A 33 -19.68 -8.87 5.10
C ARG A 33 -18.95 -7.56 5.33
N LEU A 34 -17.77 -7.41 4.72
CA LEU A 34 -17.04 -6.16 4.62
C LEU A 34 -17.03 -5.62 3.19
N SER A 35 -17.47 -4.37 2.99
CA SER A 35 -17.36 -3.70 1.70
C SER A 35 -15.90 -3.46 1.27
N LEU A 36 -15.67 -2.98 0.03
CA LEU A 36 -14.33 -2.57 -0.44
C LEU A 36 -13.64 -1.54 0.48
N LEU A 37 -14.43 -0.71 1.17
CA LEU A 37 -13.95 0.29 2.13
C LEU A 37 -13.80 -0.25 3.55
N GLY A 38 -14.05 -1.54 3.78
CA GLY A 38 -14.02 -2.17 5.10
C GLY A 38 -15.23 -1.83 5.98
N THR A 39 -16.34 -1.40 5.40
CA THR A 39 -17.60 -1.18 6.14
C THR A 39 -18.31 -2.51 6.37
N LEU A 40 -18.71 -2.78 7.62
CA LEU A 40 -19.53 -3.94 7.96
C LEU A 40 -20.95 -3.78 7.39
N GLU A 41 -21.42 -4.79 6.67
CA GLU A 41 -22.78 -4.87 6.15
C GLU A 41 -23.41 -6.21 6.56
N LYS A 42 -24.73 -6.20 6.77
CA LYS A 42 -25.52 -7.38 7.12
C LYS A 42 -26.57 -7.65 6.05
N LYS A 43 -26.83 -8.93 5.80
CA LYS A 43 -27.86 -9.37 4.86
C LYS A 43 -29.24 -9.25 5.50
N VAL A 44 -30.15 -8.49 4.88
CA VAL A 44 -31.54 -8.28 5.27
C VAL A 44 -32.42 -8.45 4.03
N SER A 45 -33.29 -9.46 4.01
CA SER A 45 -34.22 -9.73 2.89
C SER A 45 -33.55 -9.63 1.50
N GLU A 46 -32.47 -10.39 1.30
CA GLU A 46 -31.62 -10.42 0.09
C GLU A 46 -30.78 -9.17 -0.21
N HIS A 47 -30.94 -8.10 0.55
CA HIS A 47 -30.17 -6.87 0.40
C HIS A 47 -29.07 -6.76 1.46
N TRP A 48 -27.98 -6.08 1.11
CA TRP A 48 -26.89 -5.81 2.04
C TRP A 48 -27.02 -4.39 2.57
N MET A 49 -27.11 -4.27 3.90
CA MET A 49 -27.28 -2.99 4.57
C MET A 49 -26.06 -2.65 5.43
N PRO A 50 -25.47 -1.44 5.30
CA PRO A 50 -24.43 -0.97 6.19
C PRO A 50 -24.88 -0.97 7.65
N MET A 51 -24.00 -1.44 8.53
CA MET A 51 -24.27 -1.54 9.96
C MET A 51 -23.84 -0.28 10.72
N LYS A 52 -24.64 0.15 11.70
CA LYS A 52 -24.27 1.24 12.61
C LYS A 52 -23.05 0.89 13.47
N ALA A 53 -22.89 -0.37 13.88
CA ALA A 53 -21.70 -0.94 14.50
C ALA A 53 -21.02 0.01 15.51
N GLU A 54 -21.76 0.38 16.56
CA GLU A 54 -21.31 1.27 17.62
C GLU A 54 -20.17 0.65 18.43
N GLY A 55 -19.31 1.46 19.03
CA GLY A 55 -18.16 1.00 19.82
C GLY A 55 -16.91 0.65 18.99
N LEU A 56 -17.02 0.51 17.66
CA LEU A 56 -15.86 0.46 16.78
C LEU A 56 -15.11 1.80 16.77
N ARG A 57 -13.79 1.73 16.63
CA ARG A 57 -12.94 2.94 16.60
C ARG A 57 -13.29 3.83 15.42
N LEU A 58 -13.42 5.10 15.72
CA LEU A 58 -13.60 6.16 14.75
C LEU A 58 -12.25 6.77 14.36
N ARG A 59 -12.24 7.47 13.23
CA ARG A 59 -11.12 8.25 12.73
C ARG A 59 -11.63 9.50 12.03
N TRP A 60 -10.80 10.54 12.05
CA TRP A 60 -11.01 11.73 11.25
C TRP A 60 -10.29 11.59 9.92
N LEU A 61 -10.97 11.95 8.84
CA LEU A 61 -10.39 12.13 7.52
C LEU A 61 -10.79 13.49 6.96
N TYR A 62 -9.92 14.12 6.17
CA TYR A 62 -10.27 15.32 5.41
C TYR A 62 -11.54 15.05 4.57
N PRO A 63 -12.55 15.95 4.52
CA PRO A 63 -12.52 17.36 4.96
C PRO A 63 -12.86 17.62 6.44
N PHE A 64 -12.77 16.60 7.30
CA PHE A 64 -12.99 16.70 8.75
C PHE A 64 -14.38 17.19 9.14
N LYS A 65 -15.39 16.80 8.36
CA LYS A 65 -16.80 17.14 8.62
C LYS A 65 -17.45 16.19 9.63
N GLU A 66 -17.13 14.91 9.51
CA GLU A 66 -17.62 13.86 10.38
C GLU A 66 -16.54 12.79 10.58
N MET A 67 -16.67 12.03 11.67
CA MET A 67 -15.83 10.87 11.90
C MET A 67 -16.34 9.66 11.12
N GLU A 68 -15.41 8.91 10.55
CA GLU A 68 -15.69 7.66 9.85
C GLU A 68 -15.19 6.47 10.68
N LYS A 69 -15.77 5.28 10.47
CA LYS A 69 -15.25 4.06 11.10
C LYS A 69 -13.88 3.70 10.51
N ARG A 70 -13.01 3.13 11.35
CA ARG A 70 -11.79 2.49 10.86
C ARG A 70 -12.15 1.29 9.97
N PRO A 71 -11.51 1.12 8.80
CA PRO A 71 -11.76 0.00 7.91
C PRO A 71 -11.51 -1.33 8.61
N LEU A 72 -12.48 -2.22 8.52
CA LEU A 72 -12.35 -3.59 8.98
C LEU A 72 -11.59 -4.43 7.95
N THR A 73 -10.91 -5.47 8.42
CA THR A 73 -10.09 -6.39 7.63
C THR A 73 -10.69 -7.79 7.58
N GLY A 74 -11.35 -8.22 8.65
CA GLY A 74 -12.03 -9.51 8.77
C GLY A 74 -13.34 -9.41 9.51
N VAL A 75 -14.25 -10.36 9.23
CA VAL A 75 -15.53 -10.52 9.90
C VAL A 75 -15.83 -12.01 10.06
N ALA A 76 -16.30 -12.40 11.24
CA ALA A 76 -16.74 -13.76 11.52
C ALA A 76 -18.02 -13.76 12.36
N SER A 77 -18.87 -14.74 12.08
CA SER A 77 -20.05 -15.09 12.87
C SER A 77 -20.28 -16.59 12.74
N THR A 78 -20.98 -17.19 13.70
CA THR A 78 -21.34 -18.62 13.62
C THR A 78 -22.81 -18.80 13.25
N LEU A 79 -23.15 -19.97 12.70
CA LEU A 79 -24.52 -20.38 12.45
C LEU A 79 -25.27 -20.64 13.77
N ALA A 80 -24.56 -21.19 14.77
CA ALA A 80 -25.15 -21.48 16.07
C ALA A 80 -25.45 -20.22 16.90
N ARG A 81 -24.68 -19.14 16.69
CA ARG A 81 -24.77 -17.88 17.46
C ARG A 81 -24.66 -16.66 16.53
N PRO A 82 -25.68 -16.39 15.70
CA PRO A 82 -25.64 -15.29 14.72
C PRO A 82 -25.60 -13.88 15.37
N GLU A 83 -25.87 -13.79 16.67
CA GLU A 83 -25.70 -12.59 17.51
C GLU A 83 -24.23 -12.31 17.85
N GLN A 84 -23.39 -13.34 17.86
CA GLN A 84 -21.96 -13.22 18.10
C GLN A 84 -21.24 -12.87 16.78
N VAL A 85 -20.68 -11.66 16.72
CA VAL A 85 -19.96 -11.18 15.53
C VAL A 85 -18.59 -10.66 15.95
N ALA A 86 -17.52 -11.25 15.43
CA ALA A 86 -16.16 -10.76 15.61
C ALA A 86 -15.72 -9.99 14.37
N VAL A 87 -15.01 -8.88 14.57
CA VAL A 87 -14.43 -8.09 13.47
C VAL A 87 -13.03 -7.63 13.84
N THR A 88 -12.13 -7.57 12.85
CA THR A 88 -10.78 -7.05 13.03
C THR A 88 -10.61 -5.74 12.28
N THR A 89 -9.83 -4.82 12.84
CA THR A 89 -9.09 -3.81 12.05
C THR A 89 -7.70 -4.36 11.74
N GLY A 90 -6.81 -3.55 11.17
CA GLY A 90 -5.41 -3.93 11.05
C GLY A 90 -4.68 -4.19 12.37
N GLU A 91 -5.18 -3.69 13.50
CA GLU A 91 -4.46 -3.72 14.78
C GLU A 91 -5.31 -4.15 15.98
N GLU A 92 -6.63 -4.24 15.83
CA GLU A 92 -7.57 -4.47 16.94
C GLU A 92 -8.60 -5.54 16.56
N LEU A 93 -9.09 -6.27 17.55
CA LEU A 93 -10.19 -7.24 17.42
C LEU A 93 -11.35 -6.81 18.32
N PHE A 94 -12.56 -6.81 17.78
CA PHE A 94 -13.79 -6.45 18.48
C PHE A 94 -14.79 -7.60 18.43
N LEU A 95 -15.65 -7.66 19.45
CA LEU A 95 -16.75 -8.61 19.55
C LEU A 95 -18.07 -7.88 19.78
N SER A 96 -19.11 -8.31 19.07
CA SER A 96 -20.50 -8.00 19.29
C SER A 96 -21.23 -9.21 19.87
N GLN A 97 -22.23 -8.97 20.72
CA GLN A 97 -23.16 -9.99 21.23
C GLN A 97 -24.63 -9.72 20.85
N ASP A 98 -24.89 -8.72 20.02
CA ASP A 98 -26.23 -8.25 19.64
C ASP A 98 -26.45 -8.23 18.11
N GLY A 99 -25.69 -9.07 17.38
CA GLY A 99 -25.79 -9.20 15.93
C GLY A 99 -25.15 -8.04 15.15
N GLY A 100 -24.12 -7.43 15.72
CA GLY A 100 -23.25 -6.42 15.13
C GLY A 100 -23.70 -4.97 15.40
N GLN A 101 -24.64 -4.75 16.31
CA GLN A 101 -25.13 -3.41 16.62
C GLN A 101 -24.12 -2.65 17.50
N THR A 102 -23.59 -3.31 18.53
CA THR A 102 -22.57 -2.77 19.43
C THR A 102 -21.35 -3.68 19.53
N PHE A 103 -20.17 -3.09 19.62
CA PHE A 103 -18.88 -3.78 19.66
C PHE A 103 -18.05 -3.35 20.86
N ARG A 104 -17.40 -4.33 21.50
CA ARG A 104 -16.38 -4.11 22.52
C ARG A 104 -15.01 -4.55 22.02
N LEU A 105 -13.97 -3.79 22.38
CA LEU A 105 -12.59 -4.20 22.14
C LEU A 105 -12.30 -5.48 22.94
N VAL A 106 -11.73 -6.49 22.29
CA VAL A 106 -11.26 -7.72 22.95
C VAL A 106 -9.76 -7.67 23.17
N THR A 107 -9.01 -7.34 22.12
CA THR A 107 -7.54 -7.30 22.17
C THR A 107 -7.01 -6.37 21.08
N ASP A 108 -5.73 -6.00 21.20
CA ASP A 108 -4.95 -5.37 20.15
C ASP A 108 -3.74 -6.23 19.74
N ARG A 109 -3.02 -5.77 18.72
CA ARG A 109 -1.83 -6.44 18.20
C ARG A 109 -0.69 -6.51 19.20
N HIS A 110 -0.57 -5.59 20.14
CA HIS A 110 0.51 -5.62 21.13
C HIS A 110 0.35 -6.79 22.10
N ALA A 111 -0.89 -7.16 22.42
CA ALA A 111 -1.20 -8.32 23.24
C ALA A 111 -1.18 -9.67 22.48
N THR A 112 -1.08 -9.66 21.14
CA THR A 112 -1.16 -10.88 20.31
C THR A 112 0.01 -11.06 19.35
N ALA A 113 0.12 -10.18 18.36
CA ALA A 113 1.11 -10.21 17.28
C ALA A 113 1.74 -8.80 17.12
N PRO A 114 2.71 -8.42 17.98
CA PRO A 114 3.13 -7.02 18.19
C PRO A 114 3.69 -6.27 16.98
N LEU A 115 3.95 -6.98 15.87
CA LEU A 115 4.48 -6.42 14.64
C LEU A 115 3.50 -6.55 13.47
N SER A 116 2.41 -7.30 13.62
CA SER A 116 1.64 -7.79 12.48
C SER A 116 0.34 -7.03 12.29
N TYR A 117 -0.09 -6.98 11.03
CA TYR A 117 -1.39 -6.48 10.63
C TYR A 117 -2.39 -7.65 10.62
N PHE A 118 -3.54 -7.53 11.29
CA PHE A 118 -4.59 -8.56 11.24
C PHE A 118 -5.34 -8.51 9.91
N THR A 119 -5.55 -9.66 9.31
CA THR A 119 -6.15 -9.80 7.98
C THR A 119 -7.45 -10.59 7.99
N SER A 120 -7.68 -11.41 9.00
CA SER A 120 -8.89 -12.25 9.10
C SER A 120 -9.14 -12.73 10.53
N VAL A 121 -10.37 -13.17 10.79
CA VAL A 121 -10.80 -13.78 12.05
C VAL A 121 -11.80 -14.90 11.75
N ALA A 122 -11.81 -15.95 12.56
CA ALA A 122 -12.81 -17.01 12.54
C ALA A 122 -13.18 -17.43 13.98
N ILE A 123 -14.45 -17.80 14.19
CA ILE A 123 -15.00 -18.28 15.47
C ILE A 123 -15.39 -19.75 15.29
N SER A 124 -15.09 -20.61 16.26
CA SER A 124 -15.53 -22.00 16.25
C SER A 124 -17.05 -22.10 16.45
N GLU A 125 -17.69 -22.92 15.62
CA GLU A 125 -19.13 -23.22 15.73
C GLU A 125 -19.46 -23.99 17.01
N GLU A 126 -18.54 -24.86 17.47
CA GLU A 126 -18.75 -25.66 18.68
C GLU A 126 -18.37 -24.89 19.95
N ASN A 127 -17.24 -24.19 19.94
CA ASN A 127 -16.73 -23.49 21.11
C ASN A 127 -16.70 -21.95 20.89
N PRO A 128 -17.62 -21.18 21.52
CA PRO A 128 -17.69 -19.73 21.35
C PRO A 128 -16.49 -18.98 21.90
N ASP A 129 -15.65 -19.64 22.71
CA ASP A 129 -14.45 -19.05 23.31
C ASP A 129 -13.17 -19.36 22.49
N GLU A 130 -13.27 -20.21 21.44
CA GLU A 130 -12.15 -20.53 20.56
C GLU A 130 -12.22 -19.77 19.24
N TRP A 131 -11.26 -18.87 19.04
CA TRP A 131 -11.14 -18.05 17.82
C TRP A 131 -9.74 -18.13 17.23
N ILE A 132 -9.63 -17.91 15.93
CA ILE A 132 -8.35 -17.82 15.23
C ILE A 132 -8.29 -16.50 14.47
N ILE A 133 -7.14 -15.82 14.53
CA ILE A 133 -6.82 -14.66 13.71
C ILE A 133 -5.70 -14.97 12.72
N GLY A 134 -5.86 -14.45 11.51
CA GLY A 134 -4.84 -14.45 10.47
C GLY A 134 -4.10 -13.13 10.45
N THR A 135 -2.83 -13.19 10.06
CA THR A 135 -1.97 -12.00 9.98
C THR A 135 -1.31 -11.85 8.62
N SER A 136 -0.81 -10.64 8.34
CA SER A 136 -0.13 -10.35 7.08
C SER A 136 1.18 -11.13 6.90
N TYR A 137 1.91 -11.47 7.96
CA TYR A 137 3.21 -12.15 7.82
C TYR A 137 3.70 -12.94 9.05
N SER A 138 2.89 -13.05 10.11
CA SER A 138 3.26 -13.78 11.33
C SER A 138 2.43 -15.05 11.54
N GLY A 139 1.71 -15.50 10.51
CA GLY A 139 0.90 -16.71 10.57
C GLY A 139 -0.42 -16.53 11.32
N LEU A 140 -0.81 -17.57 12.06
CA LEU A 140 -2.09 -17.72 12.75
C LEU A 140 -1.90 -17.66 14.27
N TYR A 141 -2.85 -17.05 14.96
CA TYR A 141 -2.92 -17.03 16.42
C TYR A 141 -4.27 -17.53 16.87
N ILE A 142 -4.29 -18.34 17.92
CA ILE A 142 -5.50 -18.94 18.48
C ILE A 142 -5.70 -18.48 19.93
N THR A 143 -6.95 -18.22 20.28
CA THR A 143 -7.42 -18.08 21.66
C THR A 143 -8.38 -19.22 21.96
N ARG A 144 -8.45 -19.64 23.23
CA ARG A 144 -9.40 -20.65 23.75
C ARG A 144 -10.18 -20.15 24.97
N ASP A 145 -10.07 -18.86 25.25
CA ASP A 145 -10.62 -18.20 26.43
C ASP A 145 -11.28 -16.86 26.07
N ALA A 146 -11.91 -16.81 24.88
CA ALA A 146 -12.61 -15.66 24.34
C ALA A 146 -11.73 -14.41 24.18
N GLY A 147 -10.47 -14.62 23.81
CA GLY A 147 -9.50 -13.57 23.49
C GLY A 147 -8.75 -13.00 24.70
N LYS A 148 -8.84 -13.62 25.89
CA LYS A 148 -8.06 -13.20 27.07
C LYS A 148 -6.58 -13.53 26.91
N SER A 149 -6.26 -14.67 26.32
CA SER A 149 -4.90 -15.07 25.97
C SER A 149 -4.82 -15.60 24.55
N TRP A 150 -3.65 -15.39 23.94
CA TRP A 150 -3.39 -15.75 22.55
C TRP A 150 -2.10 -16.54 22.45
N ARG A 151 -2.15 -17.59 21.64
CA ARG A 151 -1.00 -18.42 21.35
C ARG A 151 -0.74 -18.39 19.85
N ALA A 152 0.48 -18.05 19.46
CA ALA A 152 0.94 -18.28 18.11
C ALA A 152 0.80 -19.78 17.82
N MET A 153 0.07 -20.14 16.76
CA MET A 153 0.01 -21.53 16.37
C MET A 153 1.40 -21.94 15.88
N PRO A 154 2.02 -22.99 16.44
CA PRO A 154 3.21 -23.58 15.86
C PRO A 154 2.77 -24.25 14.57
N ILE A 155 2.67 -23.45 13.53
CA ILE A 155 2.32 -23.94 12.21
C ILE A 155 3.54 -24.72 11.72
N ALA A 156 3.35 -25.98 11.34
CA ALA A 156 4.38 -26.83 10.74
C ALA A 156 4.84 -26.37 9.33
N LEU A 157 4.74 -25.08 9.00
CA LEU A 157 4.88 -24.59 7.63
C LEU A 157 6.21 -23.87 7.41
N LYS A 158 7.29 -24.65 7.37
CA LYS A 158 8.44 -24.32 6.49
C LYS A 158 7.96 -23.89 5.09
N ALA A 159 6.87 -24.48 4.61
CA ALA A 159 6.27 -24.21 3.30
C ALA A 159 5.58 -22.84 3.16
N LEU A 160 5.19 -22.17 4.25
CA LEU A 160 4.68 -20.79 4.20
C LEU A 160 5.73 -19.75 4.55
N SER A 161 6.89 -20.18 5.06
CA SER A 161 7.94 -19.26 5.44
C SER A 161 8.65 -18.72 4.20
N PHE A 162 8.80 -17.40 4.15
CA PHE A 162 9.75 -16.74 3.26
C PHE A 162 11.14 -16.63 3.89
N GLY A 163 11.37 -17.18 5.09
CA GLY A 163 12.59 -16.99 5.87
C GLY A 163 12.62 -15.66 6.62
N GLY A 164 13.52 -15.52 7.59
CA GLY A 164 13.64 -14.28 8.38
C GLY A 164 12.40 -13.91 9.20
N HIS A 165 11.65 -14.91 9.67
CA HIS A 165 10.36 -14.78 10.39
C HIS A 165 9.17 -14.29 9.56
N TYR A 166 9.35 -14.07 8.25
CA TYR A 166 8.25 -13.72 7.35
C TYR A 166 7.52 -14.98 6.88
N HIS A 167 6.19 -14.94 6.95
CA HIS A 167 5.31 -15.98 6.45
C HIS A 167 4.38 -15.43 5.37
N GLU A 168 3.74 -16.34 4.65
CA GLU A 168 2.62 -16.01 3.80
C GLU A 168 1.51 -15.26 4.55
N THR A 169 0.81 -14.40 3.81
CA THR A 169 -0.35 -13.68 4.32
C THR A 169 -1.53 -14.62 4.40
N ILE A 170 -2.19 -14.63 5.55
CA ILE A 170 -3.45 -15.37 5.74
C ILE A 170 -4.58 -14.48 5.26
N ASN A 171 -5.17 -14.80 4.11
CA ASN A 171 -6.21 -13.95 3.52
C ASN A 171 -7.54 -14.10 4.24
N ASP A 172 -7.95 -15.33 4.53
CA ASP A 172 -9.16 -15.61 5.31
C ASP A 172 -9.14 -17.02 5.93
N ILE A 173 -10.00 -17.26 6.92
CA ILE A 173 -10.07 -18.49 7.71
C ILE A 173 -11.52 -18.95 7.86
N ALA A 174 -11.76 -20.27 7.79
CA ALA A 174 -13.07 -20.85 8.08
C ALA A 174 -12.93 -22.18 8.83
N TYR A 175 -13.69 -22.36 9.91
CA TYR A 175 -13.80 -23.65 10.60
C TYR A 175 -14.48 -24.70 9.72
N ALA A 176 -14.03 -25.95 9.80
CA ALA A 176 -14.67 -27.05 9.10
C ALA A 176 -15.92 -27.52 9.86
N LEU A 177 -17.11 -27.37 9.27
CA LEU A 177 -18.36 -27.88 9.89
C LEU A 177 -18.40 -29.41 10.05
N SER A 178 -17.48 -30.13 9.42
CA SER A 178 -17.36 -31.58 9.53
C SER A 178 -16.45 -32.03 10.68
N ASP A 179 -15.60 -31.14 11.19
CA ASP A 179 -14.57 -31.47 12.17
C ASP A 179 -14.11 -30.20 12.93
N PRO A 180 -14.43 -30.05 14.22
CA PRO A 180 -14.13 -28.86 15.00
C PRO A 180 -12.64 -28.61 15.22
N GLU A 181 -11.79 -29.62 15.02
CA GLU A 181 -10.35 -29.49 15.16
C GLU A 181 -9.68 -29.02 13.87
N LYS A 182 -10.45 -28.82 12.79
CA LYS A 182 -9.94 -28.48 11.49
C LYS A 182 -10.38 -27.12 11.01
N VAL A 183 -9.45 -26.36 10.46
CA VAL A 183 -9.69 -25.04 9.88
C VAL A 183 -9.10 -24.93 8.49
N TYR A 184 -9.89 -24.41 7.58
CA TYR A 184 -9.41 -23.97 6.28
C TYR A 184 -8.83 -22.58 6.40
N PHE A 185 -7.72 -22.32 5.73
CA PHE A 185 -7.21 -20.97 5.57
C PHE A 185 -6.72 -20.74 4.14
N ALA A 186 -7.04 -19.57 3.61
CA ALA A 186 -6.56 -19.10 2.33
C ALA A 186 -5.30 -18.27 2.52
N TYR A 187 -4.35 -18.36 1.59
CA TYR A 187 -3.09 -17.62 1.71
C TYR A 187 -2.49 -17.21 0.37
N GLY A 188 -1.80 -16.07 0.38
CA GLY A 188 -1.14 -15.49 -0.78
C GLY A 188 -2.09 -15.11 -1.92
N PRO A 189 -1.57 -14.63 -3.06
CA PRO A 189 -2.40 -14.06 -4.13
C PRO A 189 -2.90 -15.09 -5.14
N TYR A 190 -2.62 -16.39 -4.96
CA TYR A 190 -2.75 -17.42 -6.01
C TYR A 190 -3.88 -18.43 -5.80
N GLY A 191 -4.90 -18.07 -5.02
CA GLY A 191 -6.05 -18.94 -4.77
C GLY A 191 -5.70 -20.23 -4.03
N LYS A 192 -4.66 -20.21 -3.18
CA LYS A 192 -4.22 -21.36 -2.40
C LYS A 192 -5.01 -21.45 -1.10
N ILE A 193 -5.36 -22.68 -0.73
CA ILE A 193 -6.04 -23.02 0.52
C ILE A 193 -5.31 -24.21 1.14
N ALA A 194 -5.26 -24.25 2.46
CA ALA A 194 -4.85 -25.44 3.19
C ALA A 194 -5.80 -25.72 4.35
N LEU A 195 -5.80 -26.97 4.80
CA LEU A 195 -6.54 -27.48 5.94
C LEU A 195 -5.55 -27.73 7.07
N LEU A 196 -5.74 -27.02 8.18
CA LEU A 196 -4.93 -27.15 9.40
C LEU A 196 -5.70 -27.97 10.42
N ASN A 197 -5.07 -28.99 10.98
CA ASN A 197 -5.50 -29.61 12.22
C ASN A 197 -4.92 -28.80 13.40
N ILE A 198 -5.79 -28.19 14.20
CA ILE A 198 -5.44 -27.30 15.30
C ILE A 198 -4.71 -28.05 16.42
N LYS A 199 -5.03 -29.33 16.67
CA LYS A 199 -4.40 -30.12 17.74
C LYS A 199 -2.99 -30.56 17.37
N THR A 200 -2.80 -31.08 16.16
CA THR A 200 -1.52 -31.65 15.73
C THR A 200 -0.61 -30.62 15.06
N GLY A 201 -1.16 -29.52 14.56
CA GLY A 201 -0.43 -28.55 13.73
C GLY A 201 -0.17 -29.03 12.30
N CYS A 202 -0.69 -30.22 11.91
CA CYS A 202 -0.56 -30.76 10.56
C CYS A 202 -1.34 -29.91 9.56
N VAL A 203 -0.73 -29.68 8.39
CA VAL A 203 -1.31 -28.84 7.34
C VAL A 203 -1.32 -29.60 6.03
N GLU A 204 -2.50 -29.72 5.44
CA GLU A 204 -2.75 -30.41 4.18
C GLU A 204 -3.18 -29.41 3.11
N PRO A 205 -2.51 -29.35 1.95
CA PRO A 205 -2.92 -28.46 0.88
C PRO A 205 -4.26 -28.92 0.28
N ILE A 206 -5.15 -27.96 0.03
CA ILE A 206 -6.35 -28.16 -0.78
C ILE A 206 -6.02 -27.75 -2.21
N PRO A 207 -6.56 -28.42 -3.25
CA PRO A 207 -6.38 -27.99 -4.63
C PRO A 207 -6.68 -26.49 -4.78
N PRO A 208 -5.79 -25.70 -5.41
CA PRO A 208 -6.01 -24.26 -5.56
C PRO A 208 -7.18 -23.98 -6.51
N LEU A 209 -7.69 -22.74 -6.49
CA LEU A 209 -8.69 -22.30 -7.44
C LEU A 209 -8.15 -22.35 -8.88
N PRO A 210 -8.97 -22.76 -9.88
CA PRO A 210 -8.54 -22.84 -11.29
C PRO A 210 -8.01 -21.51 -11.85
N GLU A 211 -8.63 -20.39 -11.51
CA GLU A 211 -8.31 -19.06 -12.06
C GLU A 211 -7.10 -18.39 -11.39
N ARG A 212 -6.46 -19.05 -10.41
CA ARG A 212 -5.29 -18.54 -9.65
C ARG A 212 -5.44 -17.12 -9.08
N GLN A 213 -6.67 -16.63 -8.91
CA GLN A 213 -6.95 -15.36 -8.23
C GLN A 213 -6.91 -15.54 -6.72
N GLY A 214 -6.43 -14.52 -6.01
CA GLY A 214 -6.41 -14.51 -4.56
C GLY A 214 -7.82 -14.60 -3.97
N ILE A 215 -7.95 -15.42 -2.94
CA ILE A 215 -9.19 -15.59 -2.19
C ILE A 215 -9.31 -14.45 -1.19
N VAL A 216 -10.49 -13.85 -1.13
CA VAL A 216 -10.82 -12.72 -0.26
C VAL A 216 -11.82 -13.09 0.83
N ALA A 217 -12.53 -14.21 0.69
CA ALA A 217 -13.35 -14.78 1.75
C ALA A 217 -13.40 -16.32 1.68
N LEU A 218 -13.48 -16.97 2.84
CA LEU A 218 -13.76 -18.38 3.02
C LEU A 218 -14.98 -18.56 3.94
N SER A 219 -15.77 -19.60 3.70
CA SER A 219 -16.74 -20.09 4.68
C SER A 219 -17.06 -21.55 4.47
N THR A 220 -17.71 -22.15 5.45
CA THR A 220 -18.27 -23.50 5.34
C THR A 220 -19.78 -23.43 5.56
N THR A 221 -20.52 -24.25 4.82
CA THR A 221 -21.99 -24.28 4.90
C THR A 221 -22.51 -25.69 4.71
N LYS A 222 -23.76 -25.94 5.15
CA LYS A 222 -24.48 -27.19 4.90
C LYS A 222 -25.49 -26.98 3.77
N VAL A 223 -25.38 -27.77 2.71
CA VAL A 223 -26.37 -27.80 1.61
C VAL A 223 -26.81 -29.23 1.39
N ASN A 224 -28.12 -29.51 1.53
CA ASN A 224 -28.70 -30.85 1.38
C ASN A 224 -27.95 -31.90 2.21
N ALA A 225 -27.76 -31.63 3.51
CA ALA A 225 -27.00 -32.46 4.47
C ALA A 225 -25.48 -32.65 4.19
N SER A 226 -24.93 -32.06 3.12
CA SER A 226 -23.50 -32.10 2.83
C SER A 226 -22.79 -30.81 3.21
N VAL A 227 -21.67 -30.92 3.93
CA VAL A 227 -20.79 -29.77 4.22
C VAL A 227 -20.03 -29.38 2.95
N ARG A 228 -19.97 -28.08 2.67
CA ARG A 228 -19.24 -27.51 1.53
C ARG A 228 -18.33 -26.39 2.02
N LEU A 229 -17.11 -26.36 1.49
CA LEU A 229 -16.23 -25.20 1.59
C LEU A 229 -16.55 -24.23 0.44
N MET A 230 -16.72 -22.96 0.78
CA MET A 230 -16.94 -21.87 -0.15
C MET A 230 -15.73 -20.95 -0.14
N ALA A 231 -15.32 -20.49 -1.32
CA ALA A 231 -14.26 -19.51 -1.49
C ALA A 231 -14.71 -18.41 -2.43
N GLN A 232 -14.38 -17.17 -2.10
CA GLN A 232 -14.68 -16.00 -2.91
C GLN A 232 -13.39 -15.35 -3.38
N THR A 233 -13.33 -15.02 -4.65
CA THR A 233 -12.34 -14.10 -5.23
C THR A 233 -13.00 -12.74 -5.46
N GLN A 234 -12.26 -11.77 -6.00
CA GLN A 234 -12.85 -10.47 -6.37
C GLN A 234 -13.93 -10.58 -7.45
N SER A 235 -13.90 -11.65 -8.24
CA SER A 235 -14.73 -11.79 -9.45
C SER A 235 -15.64 -13.01 -9.43
N ALA A 236 -15.59 -13.87 -8.41
CA ALA A 236 -16.36 -15.11 -8.41
C ALA A 236 -16.53 -15.75 -7.04
N VAL A 237 -17.60 -16.57 -6.93
CA VAL A 237 -17.84 -17.47 -5.81
C VAL A 237 -17.68 -18.92 -6.27
N TRP A 238 -16.98 -19.71 -5.46
CA TRP A 238 -16.59 -21.09 -5.76
C TRP A 238 -17.02 -22.02 -4.63
N HIS A 239 -17.49 -23.21 -4.98
CA HIS A 239 -17.81 -24.27 -4.03
C HIS A 239 -16.86 -25.45 -4.24
N PHE A 240 -16.30 -25.96 -3.16
CA PHE A 240 -15.51 -27.18 -3.16
C PHE A 240 -16.39 -28.38 -2.78
N LEU A 241 -16.49 -29.35 -3.69
CA LEU A 241 -17.27 -30.57 -3.51
C LEU A 241 -16.56 -31.73 -4.21
N ASN A 242 -16.51 -32.90 -3.58
CA ASN A 242 -15.91 -34.11 -4.16
C ASN A 242 -14.50 -33.87 -4.74
N LYS A 243 -13.67 -33.13 -3.97
CA LYS A 243 -12.30 -32.75 -4.34
C LYS A 243 -12.18 -31.85 -5.59
N LYS A 244 -13.27 -31.20 -6.02
CA LYS A 244 -13.30 -30.31 -7.20
C LYS A 244 -13.92 -28.95 -6.87
N TRP A 245 -13.42 -27.90 -7.53
CA TRP A 245 -14.00 -26.56 -7.48
C TRP A 245 -15.05 -26.37 -8.57
N LEU A 246 -16.20 -25.82 -8.18
CA LEU A 246 -17.29 -25.46 -9.07
C LEU A 246 -17.57 -23.96 -8.94
N LYS A 247 -17.44 -23.21 -10.03
CA LYS A 247 -17.85 -21.80 -10.09
C LYS A 247 -19.36 -21.72 -9.93
N LYS A 248 -19.84 -20.92 -8.98
CA LYS A 248 -21.27 -20.74 -8.73
C LYS A 248 -21.81 -19.43 -9.26
N SER A 249 -21.04 -18.37 -9.15
CA SER A 249 -21.42 -17.07 -9.69
C SER A 249 -20.17 -16.26 -10.04
N THR A 250 -20.38 -15.32 -10.95
CA THR A 250 -19.44 -14.23 -11.24
C THR A 250 -19.91 -13.00 -10.49
N LEU A 251 -18.97 -12.26 -9.91
CA LEU A 251 -19.20 -11.02 -9.21
C LEU A 251 -18.81 -9.85 -10.12
N PRO A 252 -19.53 -8.72 -10.08
CA PRO A 252 -19.16 -7.54 -10.84
C PRO A 252 -17.82 -6.97 -10.36
N ILE A 253 -17.08 -6.35 -11.28
CA ILE A 253 -15.86 -5.61 -10.95
C ILE A 253 -16.25 -4.32 -10.23
N ASN A 254 -15.60 -4.09 -9.11
CA ASN A 254 -15.99 -3.09 -8.13
C ASN A 254 -14.99 -1.93 -8.12
N CYS A 255 -15.43 -0.71 -8.43
CA CYS A 255 -14.58 0.47 -8.54
C CYS A 255 -14.77 1.45 -7.36
N THR A 256 -13.73 2.18 -6.96
CA THR A 256 -13.80 3.21 -5.91
C THR A 256 -14.39 4.51 -6.46
N PRO A 257 -14.84 5.44 -5.60
CA PRO A 257 -15.32 6.75 -6.05
C PRO A 257 -14.28 7.56 -6.84
N TYR A 258 -12.99 7.36 -6.55
CA TYR A 258 -11.88 8.02 -7.27
C TYR A 258 -11.35 7.21 -8.45
N PHE A 259 -11.94 6.05 -8.74
CA PHE A 259 -11.59 5.27 -9.91
C PHE A 259 -11.98 6.04 -11.18
N CYS A 260 -11.02 6.24 -12.08
CA CYS A 260 -11.26 6.94 -13.33
C CYS A 260 -10.57 6.21 -14.47
N LYS A 261 -11.35 5.63 -15.39
CA LYS A 261 -10.83 4.85 -16.53
C LYS A 261 -9.88 5.66 -17.41
N THR A 262 -10.19 6.95 -17.65
CA THR A 262 -9.37 7.82 -18.51
C THR A 262 -8.02 8.16 -17.87
N ARG A 263 -7.98 8.46 -16.56
CA ARG A 263 -6.70 8.64 -15.84
C ARG A 263 -5.89 7.35 -15.80
N ARG A 264 -6.52 6.21 -15.54
CA ARG A 264 -5.85 4.91 -15.51
C ARG A 264 -5.15 4.58 -16.83
N LYS A 265 -5.82 4.77 -17.96
CA LYS A 265 -5.21 4.55 -19.28
C LYS A 265 -3.92 5.39 -19.50
N LYS A 266 -3.80 6.55 -18.86
CA LYS A 266 -2.59 7.39 -18.95
C LYS A 266 -1.39 6.84 -18.17
N VAL A 267 -1.59 5.95 -17.20
CA VAL A 267 -0.51 5.40 -16.36
C VAL A 267 -0.23 3.92 -16.61
N GLU A 268 -1.06 3.27 -17.42
CA GLU A 268 -0.88 1.91 -17.89
C GLU A 268 0.41 1.79 -18.72
N ASP A 269 1.15 0.72 -18.46
CA ASP A 269 2.38 0.31 -19.15
C ASP A 269 3.42 1.41 -19.31
N LYS A 270 3.50 2.31 -18.32
CA LYS A 270 4.56 3.31 -18.25
C LYS A 270 5.86 2.67 -17.81
N ARG A 271 6.84 2.75 -18.69
CA ARG A 271 8.18 2.18 -18.52
C ARG A 271 9.17 3.31 -18.69
N GLY A 272 10.09 3.48 -17.75
CA GLY A 272 10.92 4.68 -17.78
C GLY A 272 12.10 4.65 -16.85
N ILE A 273 12.79 5.78 -16.83
CA ILE A 273 13.95 6.02 -15.98
C ILE A 273 13.75 7.25 -15.11
N TYR A 274 14.43 7.28 -13.98
CA TYR A 274 14.53 8.45 -13.12
C TYR A 274 15.67 9.39 -13.55
N LEU A 275 15.43 10.70 -13.51
CA LEU A 275 16.41 11.75 -13.74
C LEU A 275 16.35 12.79 -12.62
N THR A 276 17.52 13.21 -12.17
CA THR A 276 17.65 14.40 -11.31
C THR A 276 17.33 15.65 -12.10
N ALA A 277 16.95 16.74 -11.40
CA ALA A 277 16.79 18.04 -12.04
C ALA A 277 18.08 18.55 -12.70
N TRP A 278 19.25 18.17 -12.17
CA TRP A 278 20.54 18.54 -12.76
C TRP A 278 20.68 17.96 -14.16
N THR A 279 20.50 16.65 -14.30
CA THR A 279 20.55 15.98 -15.61
C THR A 279 19.49 16.52 -16.57
N ALA A 280 18.26 16.78 -16.08
CA ALA A 280 17.17 17.29 -16.89
C ALA A 280 17.32 18.78 -17.28
N SER A 281 18.17 19.56 -16.59
CA SER A 281 18.41 20.97 -16.91
C SER A 281 19.22 21.18 -18.19
N ASN A 282 19.97 20.17 -18.63
CA ASN A 282 20.67 20.18 -19.92
C ASN A 282 19.82 19.48 -20.99
N LEU A 283 19.21 20.25 -21.89
CA LEU A 283 18.33 19.72 -22.94
C LEU A 283 19.02 18.72 -23.88
N GLN A 284 20.32 18.86 -24.12
CA GLN A 284 21.06 17.91 -24.97
C GLN A 284 21.19 16.56 -24.26
N ASP A 285 21.53 16.56 -22.97
CA ASP A 285 21.61 15.33 -22.19
C ASP A 285 20.22 14.73 -21.97
N LEU A 286 19.20 15.55 -21.74
CA LEU A 286 17.81 15.09 -21.67
C LEU A 286 17.37 14.40 -22.97
N ARG A 287 17.70 14.96 -24.14
CA ARG A 287 17.41 14.33 -25.44
C ARG A 287 18.12 12.98 -25.57
N LYS A 288 19.37 12.85 -25.13
CA LYS A 288 20.08 11.55 -25.11
C LYS A 288 19.34 10.53 -24.25
N HIS A 289 18.85 10.93 -23.08
CA HIS A 289 18.07 10.06 -22.21
C HIS A 289 16.72 9.68 -22.82
N PHE A 290 16.02 10.59 -23.51
CA PHE A 290 14.76 10.26 -24.20
C PHE A 290 14.99 9.31 -25.36
N MET A 291 16.06 9.50 -26.13
CA MET A 291 16.45 8.53 -27.16
C MET A 291 16.80 7.16 -26.56
N PHE A 292 17.52 7.12 -25.43
CA PHE A 292 17.79 5.88 -24.70
C PHE A 292 16.50 5.20 -24.24
N ILE A 293 15.53 5.95 -23.74
CA ILE A 293 14.19 5.47 -23.36
C ILE A 293 13.52 4.79 -24.57
N LYS A 294 13.45 5.47 -25.71
CA LYS A 294 12.83 4.94 -26.93
C LYS A 294 13.57 3.71 -27.47
N ALA A 295 14.90 3.76 -27.50
CA ALA A 295 15.74 2.67 -28.01
C ALA A 295 15.52 1.36 -27.26
N HIS A 296 15.21 1.42 -25.96
CA HIS A 296 14.97 0.24 -25.11
C HIS A 296 13.48 -0.03 -24.87
N GLY A 297 12.59 0.48 -25.73
CA GLY A 297 11.15 0.21 -25.69
C GLY A 297 10.43 0.77 -24.45
N MET A 298 10.99 1.80 -23.83
CA MET A 298 10.39 2.56 -22.73
C MET A 298 9.67 3.81 -23.28
N ASN A 299 8.81 4.44 -22.46
CA ASN A 299 7.89 5.51 -22.91
C ASN A 299 7.64 6.62 -21.86
N ALA A 300 8.35 6.61 -20.74
CA ALA A 300 8.16 7.54 -19.64
C ALA A 300 9.49 8.00 -19.04
N VAL A 301 9.46 9.15 -18.40
CA VAL A 301 10.58 9.67 -17.61
C VAL A 301 10.07 10.25 -16.31
N VAL A 302 10.81 10.03 -15.23
CA VAL A 302 10.55 10.63 -13.92
C VAL A 302 11.60 11.69 -13.68
N ILE A 303 11.18 12.94 -13.43
CA ILE A 303 12.11 14.07 -13.19
C ILE A 303 11.79 14.67 -11.82
N ASP A 304 12.83 15.02 -11.05
CA ASP A 304 12.67 15.77 -9.80
C ASP A 304 12.23 17.21 -10.05
N PHE A 305 10.96 17.50 -9.78
CA PHE A 305 10.45 18.87 -9.69
C PHE A 305 10.48 19.43 -8.26
N LYS A 306 10.53 18.53 -7.27
CA LYS A 306 10.89 18.84 -5.89
C LYS A 306 11.77 17.74 -5.31
N ASP A 307 13.01 18.08 -4.97
CA ASP A 307 14.03 17.13 -4.50
C ASP A 307 13.91 16.82 -2.99
N ASP A 308 14.74 15.90 -2.50
CA ASP A 308 14.69 15.45 -1.10
C ASP A 308 15.37 16.38 -0.10
N PHE A 309 15.90 17.51 -0.58
CA PHE A 309 16.29 18.67 0.23
C PHE A 309 15.16 19.72 0.27
N GLY A 310 14.06 19.51 -0.45
CA GLY A 310 12.92 20.43 -0.51
C GLY A 310 13.08 21.55 -1.53
N TYR A 311 14.09 21.51 -2.41
CA TYR A 311 14.18 22.50 -3.49
C TYR A 311 13.14 22.21 -4.57
N ILE A 312 12.43 23.26 -4.98
CA ILE A 312 11.56 23.25 -6.15
C ILE A 312 12.40 23.68 -7.36
N THR A 313 12.55 22.78 -8.32
CA THR A 313 13.62 22.85 -9.32
C THR A 313 13.25 23.64 -10.58
N TYR A 314 12.13 24.35 -10.55
CA TYR A 314 11.64 25.24 -11.60
C TYR A 314 11.22 26.59 -11.02
N ASN A 315 10.89 27.55 -11.88
CA ASN A 315 10.49 28.90 -11.46
C ASN A 315 9.04 28.96 -10.92
N SER A 316 8.82 28.32 -9.76
CA SER A 316 7.52 28.28 -9.09
C SER A 316 7.06 29.65 -8.62
N GLN A 317 5.75 29.90 -8.64
CA GLN A 317 5.11 31.12 -8.13
C GLN A 317 4.44 30.91 -6.75
N VAL A 318 4.61 29.74 -6.14
CA VAL A 318 4.03 29.45 -4.83
C VAL A 318 4.67 30.33 -3.76
N LYS A 319 3.87 31.19 -3.13
CA LYS A 319 4.34 32.19 -2.15
C LYS A 319 5.20 31.57 -1.04
N MET A 320 4.71 30.52 -0.39
CA MET A 320 5.44 29.86 0.70
C MET A 320 6.78 29.25 0.23
N ALA A 321 6.91 28.86 -1.04
CA ALA A 321 8.18 28.36 -1.57
C ALA A 321 9.25 29.45 -1.63
N HIS A 322 8.88 30.67 -2.02
CA HIS A 322 9.77 31.83 -2.02
C HIS A 322 10.17 32.22 -0.60
N GLU A 323 9.19 32.27 0.32
CA GLU A 323 9.44 32.59 1.72
C GLU A 323 10.35 31.55 2.42
N ALA A 324 10.19 30.26 2.08
CA ALA A 324 11.05 29.18 2.55
C ALA A 324 12.40 29.10 1.82
N LYS A 325 12.67 29.97 0.83
CA LYS A 325 13.87 29.94 -0.03
C LYS A 325 14.09 28.57 -0.67
N ALA A 326 12.99 27.97 -1.12
CA ALA A 326 12.95 26.64 -1.73
C ALA A 326 13.07 26.66 -3.25
N VAL A 327 12.77 27.78 -3.91
CA VAL A 327 12.82 27.89 -5.38
C VAL A 327 14.27 27.91 -5.87
N ARG A 328 14.62 26.93 -6.71
CA ARG A 328 15.92 26.81 -7.40
C ARG A 328 15.63 26.53 -8.89
N PRO A 329 15.43 27.56 -9.72
CA PRO A 329 14.88 27.41 -11.07
C PRO A 329 15.92 26.85 -12.05
N MET A 330 16.05 25.52 -12.09
CA MET A 330 16.97 24.79 -12.97
C MET A 330 16.30 24.32 -14.26
N LEU A 331 15.02 23.96 -14.19
CA LEU A 331 14.27 23.34 -15.27
C LEU A 331 13.46 24.38 -16.06
N ASP A 332 13.64 24.38 -17.39
CA ASP A 332 12.71 24.99 -18.32
C ASP A 332 11.62 23.97 -18.70
N ILE A 333 10.48 24.06 -18.01
CA ILE A 333 9.38 23.11 -18.17
C ILE A 333 8.81 23.15 -19.60
N LYS A 334 8.78 24.33 -20.25
CA LYS A 334 8.24 24.45 -21.61
C LYS A 334 9.13 23.73 -22.62
N ALA A 335 10.44 23.89 -22.49
CA ALA A 335 11.40 23.19 -23.34
C ALA A 335 11.36 21.67 -23.11
N ILE A 336 11.26 21.22 -21.85
CA ILE A 336 11.13 19.80 -21.49
C ILE A 336 9.84 19.20 -22.07
N ARG A 337 8.70 19.88 -21.93
CA ARG A 337 7.41 19.46 -22.51
C ARG A 337 7.48 19.34 -24.02
N THR A 338 8.04 20.35 -24.69
CA THR A 338 8.22 20.35 -26.15
C THR A 338 9.03 19.13 -26.59
N LEU A 339 10.16 18.88 -25.95
CA LEU A 339 11.00 17.71 -26.25
C LEU A 339 10.28 16.37 -25.96
N ALA A 340 9.47 16.33 -24.92
CA ALA A 340 8.69 15.16 -24.56
C ALA A 340 7.58 14.88 -25.58
N ASP A 341 6.92 15.92 -26.10
CA ASP A 341 5.94 15.80 -27.19
C ASP A 341 6.59 15.33 -28.48
N GLU A 342 7.75 15.89 -28.85
CA GLU A 342 8.52 15.49 -30.04
C GLU A 342 8.87 14.00 -30.05
N LEU A 343 9.16 13.43 -28.88
CA LEU A 343 9.63 12.04 -28.74
C LEU A 343 8.57 11.09 -28.17
N ASP A 344 7.35 11.57 -27.92
CA ASP A 344 6.26 10.83 -27.31
C ASP A 344 6.69 10.18 -25.98
N ILE A 345 7.11 11.03 -25.04
CA ILE A 345 7.57 10.67 -23.70
C ILE A 345 6.57 11.19 -22.66
N HIS A 346 6.13 10.32 -21.78
CA HIS A 346 5.26 10.65 -20.65
C HIS A 346 6.08 11.26 -19.50
N LEU A 347 5.77 12.50 -19.13
CA LEU A 347 6.46 13.25 -18.08
C LEU A 347 5.83 13.00 -16.70
N ILE A 348 6.59 12.34 -15.83
CA ILE A 348 6.23 12.12 -14.44
C ILE A 348 7.01 13.11 -13.57
N ALA A 349 6.32 14.04 -12.91
CA ALA A 349 6.96 14.90 -11.93
C ALA A 349 7.08 14.19 -10.60
N ARG A 350 8.31 13.80 -10.24
CA ARG A 350 8.61 13.34 -8.89
C ARG A 350 8.68 14.53 -7.96
N PHE A 351 7.97 14.38 -6.85
CA PHE A 351 7.73 15.44 -5.89
C PHE A 351 7.82 14.89 -4.46
N VAL A 352 8.86 15.27 -3.72
CA VAL A 352 9.07 14.83 -2.33
C VAL A 352 8.18 15.60 -1.36
N LEU A 353 7.41 14.90 -0.51
CA LEU A 353 6.45 15.52 0.42
C LEU A 353 7.07 15.93 1.76
N PHE A 354 7.41 14.95 2.60
CA PHE A 354 7.65 15.21 4.03
C PHE A 354 9.12 15.18 4.45
N LYS A 355 10.03 14.71 3.58
CA LYS A 355 11.48 14.89 3.76
C LYS A 355 11.89 16.19 3.05
N ASP A 356 11.88 17.29 3.78
CA ASP A 356 12.00 18.64 3.22
C ASP A 356 12.81 19.54 4.16
N GLU A 357 14.06 19.83 3.80
CA GLU A 357 14.94 20.68 4.60
C GLU A 357 14.50 22.15 4.58
N LYS A 358 13.98 22.64 3.45
CA LYS A 358 13.58 24.03 3.30
C LYS A 358 12.42 24.37 4.21
N LEU A 359 11.37 23.56 4.14
CA LEU A 359 10.19 23.74 4.98
C LEU A 359 10.48 23.39 6.44
N TYR A 360 11.39 22.45 6.71
CA TYR A 360 11.87 22.17 8.06
C TYR A 360 12.52 23.38 8.72
N ARG A 361 13.28 24.20 7.98
CA ARG A 361 13.98 25.39 8.52
C ARG A 361 13.11 26.66 8.51
N TYR A 362 12.06 26.67 7.70
CA TYR A 362 11.17 27.82 7.53
C TYR A 362 10.36 28.10 8.81
N ASP A 363 9.99 29.38 9.00
CA ASP A 363 9.16 29.88 10.11
C ASP A 363 9.60 29.35 11.49
N SER A 364 10.90 29.46 11.79
CA SER A 364 11.51 28.98 13.03
C SER A 364 11.19 27.51 13.35
N HIS A 365 11.26 26.63 12.36
CA HIS A 365 10.98 25.19 12.47
C HIS A 365 9.53 24.83 12.82
N ARG A 366 8.57 25.74 12.60
CA ARG A 366 7.15 25.51 12.90
C ARG A 366 6.62 24.20 12.32
N TYR A 367 7.04 23.84 11.10
CA TYR A 367 6.55 22.65 10.42
C TYR A 367 7.42 21.41 10.65
N ALA A 368 8.52 21.48 11.39
CA ALA A 368 9.35 20.31 11.66
C ALA A 368 8.57 19.26 12.48
N LEU A 369 8.92 17.98 12.31
CA LEU A 369 8.63 17.00 13.37
C LEU A 369 9.34 17.45 14.65
N TRP A 370 8.72 17.18 15.81
CA TRP A 370 9.26 17.62 17.10
C TRP A 370 9.89 16.46 17.87
N ASP A 371 11.01 16.70 18.52
CA ASP A 371 11.60 15.76 19.49
C ASP A 371 11.15 16.14 20.90
N LYS A 372 10.28 15.31 21.49
CA LYS A 372 9.72 15.56 22.83
C LYS A 372 10.73 15.40 23.97
N LYS A 373 11.85 14.71 23.75
CA LYS A 373 12.89 14.53 24.78
C LYS A 373 13.85 15.71 24.80
N ARG A 374 14.23 16.21 23.63
CA ARG A 374 15.12 17.37 23.47
C ARG A 374 14.38 18.70 23.50
N ASN A 375 13.06 18.67 23.35
CA ASN A 375 12.21 19.83 23.14
C ASN A 375 12.77 20.74 22.03
N ALA A 376 13.03 20.14 20.88
CA ALA A 376 13.65 20.78 19.72
C ALA A 376 13.13 20.13 18.44
N PRO A 377 13.38 20.73 17.26
CA PRO A 377 13.13 20.08 15.97
C PRO A 377 13.80 18.70 15.92
N TRP A 378 13.03 17.70 15.47
CA TRP A 378 13.49 16.34 15.35
C TRP A 378 14.52 16.23 14.22
N ALA A 379 15.59 15.48 14.47
CA ALA A 379 16.73 15.41 13.58
C ALA A 379 17.37 14.03 13.67
N HIS A 380 17.72 13.47 12.52
CA HIS A 380 18.56 12.29 12.42
C HIS A 380 20.00 12.71 12.10
N PHE A 381 20.91 12.52 13.05
CA PHE A 381 22.33 12.84 12.89
C PHE A 381 23.15 11.59 12.55
N ILE A 382 24.15 11.75 11.67
CA ILE A 382 25.17 10.76 11.38
C ILE A 382 26.57 11.40 11.48
N LYS A 383 27.61 10.59 11.64
CA LYS A 383 28.98 11.06 11.46
C LYS A 383 29.32 11.11 9.97
N ASN A 384 29.79 12.25 9.49
CA ASN A 384 30.35 12.37 8.15
C ASN A 384 31.75 11.70 8.06
N ARG A 385 32.38 11.72 6.88
CA ARG A 385 33.73 11.14 6.68
C ARG A 385 34.81 11.80 7.56
N ALA A 386 34.62 13.06 7.95
CA ALA A 386 35.49 13.80 8.87
C ALA A 386 35.15 13.55 10.36
N GLY A 387 34.24 12.62 10.67
CA GLY A 387 33.83 12.30 12.03
C GLY A 387 32.87 13.28 12.68
N GLN A 388 32.47 14.34 11.98
CA GLN A 388 31.57 15.38 12.50
C GLN A 388 30.11 14.92 12.44
N LEU A 389 29.35 15.19 13.50
CA LEU A 389 27.91 14.96 13.51
C LEU A 389 27.23 15.97 12.60
N VAL A 390 26.59 15.47 11.55
CA VAL A 390 25.79 16.26 10.61
C VAL A 390 24.37 15.71 10.58
N GLN A 391 23.38 16.60 10.48
CA GLN A 391 22.01 16.18 10.27
C GLN A 391 21.88 15.64 8.85
N ARG A 392 21.45 14.38 8.75
CA ARG A 392 21.26 13.65 7.49
C ARG A 392 19.89 13.89 6.89
N GLU A 393 18.87 13.91 7.73
CA GLU A 393 17.47 13.98 7.29
C GLU A 393 16.70 15.06 8.02
N TYR A 394 15.85 15.75 7.26
CA TYR A 394 15.00 16.84 7.71
C TYR A 394 13.56 16.48 7.37
N TRP A 395 12.71 16.39 8.38
CA TRP A 395 11.35 15.92 8.20
C TRP A 395 10.34 16.92 8.75
N VAL A 396 9.35 17.24 7.94
CA VAL A 396 8.21 18.07 8.32
C VAL A 396 7.03 17.24 8.79
N ASN A 397 6.12 17.88 9.50
CA ASN A 397 5.00 17.24 10.17
C ASN A 397 3.93 16.84 9.16
N LEU A 398 3.77 15.53 8.95
CA LEU A 398 2.77 15.01 8.01
C LEU A 398 1.31 15.30 8.39
N PHE A 399 1.05 15.78 9.60
CA PHE A 399 -0.30 16.11 10.08
C PHE A 399 -0.67 17.58 9.87
N SER A 400 0.26 18.43 9.37
CA SER A 400 -0.02 19.85 9.14
C SER A 400 -0.78 20.07 7.82
N PRO A 401 -2.02 20.61 7.87
CA PRO A 401 -2.74 20.99 6.66
C PRO A 401 -2.02 22.08 5.85
N GLU A 402 -1.24 22.96 6.50
CA GLU A 402 -0.44 23.97 5.80
C GLU A 402 0.68 23.35 4.97
N VAL A 403 1.35 22.30 5.48
CA VAL A 403 2.31 21.50 4.71
C VAL A 403 1.59 20.81 3.53
N TRP A 404 0.36 20.35 3.71
CA TRP A 404 -0.44 19.76 2.63
C TRP A 404 -0.74 20.78 1.54
N GLU A 405 -1.28 21.95 1.90
CA GLU A 405 -1.63 23.00 0.94
C GLU A 405 -0.40 23.55 0.21
N TYR A 406 0.74 23.70 0.90
CA TYR A 406 2.01 24.06 0.26
C TYR A 406 2.35 23.10 -0.87
N ASN A 407 2.36 21.80 -0.58
CA ASN A 407 2.71 20.77 -1.54
C ASN A 407 1.67 20.66 -2.69
N LEU A 408 0.39 20.81 -2.38
CA LEU A 408 -0.68 20.76 -3.37
C LEU A 408 -0.71 21.96 -4.30
N GLN A 409 -0.39 23.17 -3.82
CA GLN A 409 -0.24 24.34 -4.69
C GLN A 409 0.86 24.13 -5.73
N ILE A 410 1.98 23.53 -5.34
CA ILE A 410 3.07 23.22 -6.28
C ILE A 410 2.64 22.13 -7.28
N ALA A 411 1.92 21.10 -6.82
CA ALA A 411 1.40 20.06 -7.71
C ALA A 411 0.35 20.61 -8.71
N GLN A 412 -0.50 21.55 -8.29
CA GLN A 412 -1.45 22.24 -9.15
C GLN A 412 -0.74 23.10 -10.20
N GLU A 413 0.32 23.80 -9.82
CA GLU A 413 1.16 24.58 -10.74
C GLU A 413 1.81 23.67 -11.80
N LEU A 414 2.41 22.55 -11.40
CA LEU A 414 3.00 21.56 -12.32
C LEU A 414 1.97 20.99 -13.31
N GLN A 415 0.77 20.65 -12.85
CA GLN A 415 -0.32 20.24 -13.74
C GLN A 415 -0.66 21.34 -14.75
N GLY A 416 -0.75 22.60 -14.31
CA GLY A 416 -1.02 23.74 -15.18
C GLY A 416 0.09 24.00 -16.21
N LEU A 417 1.30 23.53 -15.94
CA LEU A 417 2.47 23.63 -16.83
C LEU A 417 2.62 22.43 -17.78
N GLY A 418 1.65 21.50 -17.82
CA GLY A 418 1.60 20.42 -18.81
C GLY A 418 2.33 19.14 -18.42
N ILE A 419 2.58 18.91 -17.13
CA ILE A 419 3.06 17.62 -16.62
C ILE A 419 1.96 16.56 -16.75
N ASP A 420 2.34 15.36 -17.19
CA ASP A 420 1.38 14.28 -17.45
C ASP A 420 0.94 13.54 -16.19
N GLU A 421 1.80 13.46 -15.17
CA GLU A 421 1.56 12.71 -13.94
C GLU A 421 2.32 13.32 -12.75
N ILE A 422 1.67 13.40 -11.57
CA ILE A 422 2.33 13.79 -10.32
C ILE A 422 2.64 12.53 -9.50
N GLN A 423 3.93 12.30 -9.22
CA GLN A 423 4.38 11.19 -8.37
C GLN A 423 4.86 11.72 -7.02
N PHE A 424 4.12 11.41 -5.95
CA PHE A 424 4.50 11.77 -4.59
C PHE A 424 5.49 10.77 -4.01
N ASP A 425 6.65 11.27 -3.57
CA ASP A 425 7.69 10.50 -2.88
C ASP A 425 7.86 10.97 -1.44
N TYR A 426 8.48 10.13 -0.60
CA TYR A 426 8.59 10.29 0.85
C TYR A 426 7.25 10.64 1.51
N ILE A 427 6.17 10.02 1.01
CA ILE A 427 4.81 10.07 1.56
C ILE A 427 4.71 9.12 2.76
N ARG A 428 5.41 9.46 3.85
CA ARG A 428 5.55 8.63 5.06
C ARG A 428 6.18 9.40 6.23
N LEU A 429 6.25 8.75 7.39
CA LEU A 429 7.13 9.11 8.51
C LEU A 429 8.60 8.64 8.31
N PRO A 430 9.56 9.20 9.07
CA PRO A 430 10.96 8.76 9.07
C PRO A 430 11.11 7.29 9.48
N SER A 431 12.10 6.62 8.89
CA SER A 431 12.40 5.20 9.14
C SER A 431 13.69 4.97 9.93
N GLU A 432 14.53 6.00 10.06
CA GLU A 432 15.83 5.94 10.74
C GLU A 432 15.96 7.07 11.77
N GLY A 433 16.88 6.91 12.72
CA GLY A 433 17.13 7.88 13.79
C GLY A 433 16.31 7.63 15.06
N PRO A 434 16.23 8.61 15.97
CA PRO A 434 15.58 8.45 17.27
C PRO A 434 14.05 8.52 17.14
N LEU A 435 13.43 7.54 16.48
CA LEU A 435 12.00 7.58 16.12
C LEU A 435 11.07 7.69 17.34
N TYR A 436 11.42 7.04 18.45
CA TYR A 436 10.59 7.03 19.67
C TYR A 436 10.49 8.41 20.36
N THR A 437 11.32 9.38 19.97
CA THR A 437 11.28 10.75 20.49
C THR A 437 10.33 11.65 19.71
N ILE A 438 9.82 11.21 18.55
CA ILE A 438 8.94 12.02 17.72
C ILE A 438 7.64 12.33 18.48
N ALA A 439 7.25 13.61 18.45
CA ALA A 439 5.93 14.11 18.78
C ALA A 439 5.38 14.89 17.57
N CYS A 440 4.11 14.66 17.26
CA CYS A 440 3.44 15.28 16.13
C CYS A 440 2.53 16.40 16.63
N SER A 441 3.11 17.58 16.86
CA SER A 441 2.42 18.75 17.42
C SER A 441 1.17 19.22 16.66
N HIS A 442 1.10 18.94 15.35
CA HIS A 442 -0.02 19.32 14.48
C HIS A 442 -1.11 18.24 14.37
N ASN A 443 -1.02 17.14 15.12
CA ASN A 443 -2.02 16.06 15.06
C ASN A 443 -3.27 16.39 15.89
N MET A 444 -4.04 17.39 15.46
CA MET A 444 -5.23 17.90 16.18
C MET A 444 -6.37 16.88 16.30
N TYR A 445 -6.37 15.85 15.46
CA TYR A 445 -7.45 14.86 15.34
C TYR A 445 -7.04 13.46 15.79
N GLU A 446 -5.90 13.33 16.48
CA GLU A 446 -5.33 12.04 16.91
C GLU A 446 -5.27 11.00 15.79
N MET A 447 -5.03 11.48 14.56
CA MET A 447 -4.92 10.64 13.37
C MET A 447 -3.76 9.67 13.51
N LYS A 448 -3.92 8.46 12.98
CA LYS A 448 -2.76 7.63 12.64
C LYS A 448 -2.09 8.22 11.40
N ALA A 449 -0.81 7.92 11.20
CA ALA A 449 -0.06 8.42 10.04
C ALA A 449 -0.77 8.11 8.71
N ILE A 450 -1.30 6.89 8.56
CA ILE A 450 -2.07 6.49 7.38
C ILE A 450 -3.39 7.28 7.22
N ASP A 451 -4.06 7.69 8.32
CA ASP A 451 -5.27 8.53 8.25
C ASP A 451 -4.92 9.94 7.70
N ALA A 452 -3.76 10.48 8.08
CA ALA A 452 -3.23 11.73 7.56
C ALA A 452 -2.87 11.64 6.07
N LEU A 453 -2.27 10.53 5.62
CA LEU A 453 -1.95 10.33 4.21
C LEU A 453 -3.20 10.13 3.34
N GLU A 454 -4.21 9.39 3.82
CA GLU A 454 -5.51 9.32 3.15
C GLU A 454 -6.16 10.71 3.05
N SER A 455 -6.10 11.51 4.12
CA SER A 455 -6.61 12.87 4.13
C SER A 455 -5.91 13.76 3.11
N TYR A 456 -4.57 13.71 3.04
CA TYR A 456 -3.78 14.40 2.03
C TYR A 456 -4.19 13.99 0.61
N LEU A 457 -4.35 12.68 0.35
CA LEU A 457 -4.71 12.18 -0.98
C LEU A 457 -6.16 12.49 -1.36
N ARG A 458 -7.11 12.52 -0.41
CA ARG A 458 -8.47 13.01 -0.63
C ARG A 458 -8.44 14.48 -1.07
N ARG A 459 -7.70 15.31 -0.34
CA ARG A 459 -7.50 16.71 -0.70
C ARG A 459 -6.83 16.84 -2.07
N ALA A 460 -5.80 16.04 -2.36
CA ALA A 460 -5.13 16.04 -3.66
C ALA A 460 -6.09 15.76 -4.81
N ARG A 461 -7.06 14.85 -4.63
CA ARG A 461 -8.07 14.53 -5.64
C ARG A 461 -9.08 15.64 -5.91
N GLU A 462 -9.26 16.58 -5.00
CA GLU A 462 -10.11 17.75 -5.25
C GLU A 462 -9.44 18.76 -6.18
N VAL A 463 -8.11 18.76 -6.28
CA VAL A 463 -7.34 19.79 -7.00
C VAL A 463 -6.54 19.29 -8.19
N LEU A 464 -6.26 17.98 -8.25
CA LEU A 464 -5.52 17.36 -9.33
C LEU A 464 -6.45 16.50 -10.21
N THR A 465 -6.36 16.75 -11.51
CA THR A 465 -7.06 16.02 -12.58
C THR A 465 -6.13 15.09 -13.35
N VAL A 466 -4.82 15.38 -13.35
CA VAL A 466 -3.78 14.48 -13.84
C VAL A 466 -3.68 13.24 -12.95
N PRO A 467 -3.18 12.11 -13.48
CA PRO A 467 -2.87 10.95 -12.67
C PRO A 467 -1.95 11.28 -11.49
N ILE A 468 -2.22 10.59 -10.37
CA ILE A 468 -1.40 10.64 -9.16
C ILE A 468 -0.77 9.26 -8.97
N SER A 469 0.54 9.22 -8.74
CA SER A 469 1.22 8.03 -8.23
C SER A 469 1.96 8.29 -6.93
N VAL A 470 2.29 7.22 -6.22
CA VAL A 470 3.01 7.28 -4.94
C VAL A 470 4.14 6.27 -4.87
N ASN A 471 5.26 6.67 -4.27
CA ASN A 471 6.39 5.80 -3.99
C ASN A 471 6.26 5.21 -2.58
N VAL A 472 6.37 3.89 -2.47
CA VAL A 472 6.30 3.16 -1.21
C VAL A 472 7.50 2.23 -1.06
N PHE A 473 7.87 1.88 0.17
CA PHE A 473 8.87 0.84 0.37
C PHE A 473 8.43 -0.48 -0.29
N GLY A 474 9.37 -1.21 -0.91
CA GLY A 474 9.10 -2.50 -1.55
C GLY A 474 8.40 -3.51 -0.63
N TYR A 475 8.65 -3.41 0.68
CA TYR A 475 7.96 -4.16 1.72
C TYR A 475 6.43 -4.11 1.61
N ASN A 476 5.86 -2.95 1.26
CA ASN A 476 4.42 -2.79 1.09
C ASN A 476 3.86 -3.59 -0.10
N GLY A 477 4.68 -3.92 -1.10
CA GLY A 477 4.26 -4.82 -2.17
C GLY A 477 4.11 -6.27 -1.71
N TRP A 478 4.85 -6.64 -0.65
CA TRP A 478 4.83 -7.98 -0.09
C TRP A 478 3.86 -8.14 1.07
N PHE A 479 3.68 -7.13 1.91
CA PHE A 479 2.90 -7.25 3.15
C PHE A 479 2.04 -6.03 3.42
N LEU A 480 0.87 -6.26 4.04
CA LEU A 480 0.04 -5.21 4.58
C LEU A 480 0.59 -4.75 5.93
N THR A 481 0.66 -3.44 6.09
CA THR A 481 1.10 -2.78 7.31
C THR A 481 0.54 -1.35 7.30
N ASP A 482 0.50 -0.70 8.46
CA ASP A 482 0.28 0.74 8.59
C ASP A 482 1.59 1.47 8.97
N SER A 483 2.71 0.73 9.02
CA SER A 483 4.03 1.25 9.41
C SER A 483 4.42 2.47 8.57
N LEU A 484 4.92 3.50 9.25
CA LEU A 484 5.29 4.79 8.66
C LEU A 484 4.13 5.53 7.96
N GLY A 485 2.90 5.05 8.13
CA GLY A 485 1.71 5.53 7.43
C GLY A 485 1.47 4.87 6.07
N GLN A 486 2.32 3.95 5.61
CA GLN A 486 2.13 3.33 4.29
C GLN A 486 1.29 2.06 4.41
N ASN A 487 0.16 2.04 3.70
CA ASN A 487 -0.70 0.87 3.51
C ASN A 487 -1.24 0.89 2.09
N ILE A 488 -0.76 0.00 1.20
CA ILE A 488 -1.10 0.09 -0.21
C ILE A 488 -2.58 -0.19 -0.52
N GLN A 489 -3.26 -1.02 0.27
CA GLN A 489 -4.69 -1.24 0.11
C GLN A 489 -5.49 0.05 0.34
N ARG A 490 -5.09 0.84 1.34
CA ARG A 490 -5.73 2.13 1.67
C ARG A 490 -5.33 3.24 0.71
N LEU A 491 -4.05 3.33 0.33
CA LEU A 491 -3.57 4.35 -0.62
C LEU A 491 -4.15 4.15 -2.03
N ALA A 492 -4.32 2.90 -2.47
CA ALA A 492 -4.87 2.55 -3.78
C ALA A 492 -6.29 3.09 -4.04
N LEU A 493 -7.02 3.47 -3.00
CA LEU A 493 -8.34 4.07 -3.15
C LEU A 493 -8.26 5.47 -3.80
N TYR A 494 -7.09 6.13 -3.75
CA TYR A 494 -6.92 7.53 -4.12
C TYR A 494 -5.86 7.76 -5.19
N VAL A 495 -5.13 6.76 -5.67
CA VAL A 495 -4.01 6.92 -6.62
C VAL A 495 -4.22 6.07 -7.87
N ASP A 496 -3.64 6.47 -8.99
CA ASP A 496 -3.76 5.76 -10.27
C ASP A 496 -2.63 4.75 -10.48
N ALA A 497 -1.46 4.98 -9.86
CA ALA A 497 -0.37 4.01 -9.79
C ALA A 497 0.34 4.03 -8.40
N ILE A 498 0.87 2.87 -7.99
CA ILE A 498 1.76 2.73 -6.83
C ILE A 498 3.08 2.16 -7.31
N SER A 499 4.18 2.74 -6.83
CA SER A 499 5.54 2.33 -7.18
C SER A 499 6.29 1.79 -5.96
N PRO A 500 6.18 0.48 -5.65
CA PRO A 500 7.02 -0.16 -4.66
C PRO A 500 8.50 -0.15 -5.08
N MET A 501 9.38 0.29 -4.19
CA MET A 501 10.83 0.28 -4.37
C MET A 501 11.42 -1.09 -3.98
N THR A 502 11.34 -2.05 -4.89
CA THR A 502 11.65 -3.47 -4.64
C THR A 502 13.12 -3.80 -4.90
N TYR A 503 14.01 -3.03 -4.30
CA TYR A 503 15.45 -3.18 -4.48
C TYR A 503 15.95 -4.46 -3.80
N PRO A 504 16.43 -5.49 -4.54
CA PRO A 504 16.83 -6.76 -3.92
C PRO A 504 17.94 -6.60 -2.88
N SER A 505 18.83 -5.61 -3.07
CA SER A 505 19.90 -5.26 -2.11
C SER A 505 19.39 -4.81 -0.73
N HIS A 506 18.12 -4.42 -0.60
CA HIS A 506 17.53 -3.91 0.64
C HIS A 506 16.70 -4.97 1.40
N TYR A 507 16.55 -6.18 0.85
CA TYR A 507 15.91 -7.28 1.56
C TYR A 507 16.93 -8.02 2.41
N HIS A 508 16.50 -8.44 3.61
CA HIS A 508 17.37 -9.21 4.50
C HIS A 508 17.82 -10.51 3.83
N THR A 509 19.06 -10.94 4.08
CA THR A 509 19.68 -12.09 3.39
C THR A 509 18.90 -13.40 3.55
N THR A 510 18.23 -13.58 4.69
CA THR A 510 17.39 -14.75 4.98
C THR A 510 16.03 -14.72 4.28
N PHE A 511 15.60 -13.58 3.75
CA PHE A 511 14.36 -13.48 2.98
C PHE A 511 14.52 -14.20 1.64
N LEU A 512 13.55 -15.06 1.32
CA LEU A 512 13.57 -16.06 0.24
C LEU A 512 14.74 -17.05 0.32
N GLY A 513 15.36 -17.19 1.51
CA GLY A 513 16.27 -18.27 1.89
C GLY A 513 17.31 -18.66 0.84
N ALA A 514 17.28 -19.93 0.44
CA ALA A 514 18.27 -20.65 -0.37
C ALA A 514 18.25 -20.32 -1.89
N MET A 515 17.42 -19.37 -2.34
CA MET A 515 17.43 -18.97 -3.75
C MET A 515 18.75 -18.28 -4.12
N SER A 516 19.27 -18.56 -5.33
CA SER A 516 20.36 -17.78 -5.90
C SER A 516 19.95 -16.31 -6.02
N TYR A 517 20.93 -15.40 -6.02
CA TYR A 517 20.66 -13.95 -6.00
C TYR A 517 19.82 -13.49 -7.19
N LEU A 518 20.13 -13.95 -8.41
CA LEU A 518 19.37 -13.61 -9.62
C LEU A 518 17.93 -14.15 -9.57
N LYS A 519 17.74 -15.39 -9.10
CA LYS A 519 16.40 -15.96 -8.93
C LYS A 519 15.60 -15.20 -7.87
N LYS A 520 16.26 -14.81 -6.78
CA LYS A 520 15.66 -13.98 -5.74
C LYS A 520 15.22 -12.63 -6.31
N ALA A 521 16.04 -12.01 -7.15
CA ALA A 521 15.71 -10.77 -7.85
C ALA A 521 14.44 -10.92 -8.67
N HIS A 522 14.36 -11.94 -9.54
CA HIS A 522 13.15 -12.23 -10.32
C HIS A 522 11.91 -12.42 -9.44
N VAL A 523 12.00 -13.27 -8.41
CA VAL A 523 10.88 -13.59 -7.51
C VAL A 523 10.41 -12.35 -6.74
N LEU A 524 11.33 -11.49 -6.31
CA LEU A 524 11.00 -10.23 -5.60
C LEU A 524 10.06 -9.35 -6.40
N TYR A 525 10.36 -9.13 -7.68
CA TYR A 525 9.49 -8.35 -8.56
C TYR A 525 8.21 -9.10 -8.91
N LYS A 526 8.31 -10.36 -9.34
CA LYS A 526 7.14 -11.14 -9.77
C LYS A 526 6.10 -11.27 -8.68
N VAL A 527 6.50 -11.86 -7.55
CA VAL A 527 5.59 -12.13 -6.45
C VAL A 527 5.18 -10.85 -5.73
N GLY A 528 6.09 -9.86 -5.63
CA GLY A 528 5.76 -8.54 -5.07
C GLY A 528 4.68 -7.81 -5.85
N SER A 529 4.76 -7.80 -7.19
CA SER A 529 3.72 -7.24 -8.05
C SER A 529 2.37 -7.96 -7.86
N ASP A 530 2.35 -9.29 -7.94
CA ASP A 530 1.11 -10.07 -7.85
C ASP A 530 0.40 -9.85 -6.51
N ARG A 531 1.17 -9.80 -5.42
CA ARG A 531 0.66 -9.51 -4.08
C ARG A 531 0.11 -8.09 -3.99
N ALA A 532 0.84 -7.11 -4.49
CA ALA A 532 0.38 -5.73 -4.50
C ALA A 532 -0.91 -5.54 -5.31
N VAL A 533 -1.03 -6.16 -6.48
CA VAL A 533 -2.26 -6.14 -7.29
C VAL A 533 -3.42 -6.80 -6.53
N PHE A 534 -3.16 -7.92 -5.85
CA PHE A 534 -4.15 -8.59 -5.02
C PHE A 534 -4.63 -7.72 -3.83
N TYR A 535 -3.71 -7.07 -3.11
CA TYR A 535 -4.05 -6.21 -1.98
C TYR A 535 -4.82 -4.96 -2.38
N THR A 536 -4.42 -4.35 -3.49
CA THR A 536 -5.07 -3.15 -4.02
C THR A 536 -6.37 -3.44 -4.76
N LYS A 537 -6.78 -4.72 -4.85
CA LYS A 537 -7.98 -5.15 -5.58
C LYS A 537 -7.99 -4.67 -7.04
N ALA A 538 -6.82 -4.60 -7.66
CA ALA A 538 -6.58 -4.05 -8.99
C ALA A 538 -7.14 -2.62 -9.23
N GLN A 539 -7.34 -1.82 -8.16
CA GLN A 539 -7.90 -0.47 -8.23
C GLN A 539 -6.92 0.56 -8.78
N THR A 540 -5.63 0.29 -8.63
CA THR A 540 -4.49 1.08 -9.09
C THR A 540 -3.54 0.18 -9.86
N PHE A 541 -2.74 0.75 -10.75
CA PHE A 541 -1.63 0.00 -11.34
C PHE A 541 -0.47 -0.14 -10.36
N ILE A 542 0.25 -1.26 -10.45
CA ILE A 542 1.49 -1.51 -9.71
C ILE A 542 2.65 -1.38 -10.68
N ARG A 543 3.47 -0.34 -10.50
CA ARG A 543 4.59 0.02 -11.38
C ARG A 543 5.87 0.10 -10.55
N GLN A 544 6.57 -1.02 -10.39
CA GLN A 544 7.68 -1.12 -9.45
C GLN A 544 8.89 -0.28 -9.86
N TYR A 545 9.60 0.27 -8.88
CA TYR A 545 10.94 0.80 -9.07
C TYR A 545 11.94 -0.34 -9.10
N VAL A 546 12.66 -0.46 -10.21
CA VAL A 546 13.67 -1.48 -10.47
C VAL A 546 15.06 -0.95 -10.13
N GLN A 547 15.84 -1.77 -9.42
CA GLN A 547 17.21 -1.44 -9.03
C GLN A 547 18.14 -1.46 -10.25
N ALA A 548 18.54 -0.27 -10.73
CA ALA A 548 19.50 -0.09 -11.82
C ALA A 548 20.86 0.43 -11.30
N PHE A 549 21.23 0.06 -10.08
CA PHE A 549 22.50 0.37 -9.43
C PHE A 549 23.02 -0.84 -8.64
N LEU A 550 24.31 -0.81 -8.27
CA LEU A 550 24.95 -1.84 -7.45
C LEU A 550 25.28 -1.30 -6.05
N LEU A 551 24.93 -2.06 -5.02
CA LEU A 551 25.15 -1.73 -3.61
C LEU A 551 25.86 -2.86 -2.87
N GLY A 552 26.75 -2.50 -1.93
CA GLY A 552 27.47 -3.48 -1.12
C GLY A 552 28.28 -4.47 -1.98
N SER A 553 28.08 -5.77 -1.74
CA SER A 553 28.76 -6.85 -2.47
C SER A 553 28.39 -6.94 -3.95
N GLU A 554 27.26 -6.37 -4.38
CA GLU A 554 26.88 -6.34 -5.80
C GLU A 554 27.88 -5.55 -6.64
N ARG A 555 28.69 -4.67 -6.04
CA ARG A 555 29.74 -3.90 -6.74
C ARG A 555 30.87 -4.77 -7.27
N SER A 556 30.96 -6.02 -6.83
CA SER A 556 31.91 -7.01 -7.35
C SER A 556 31.34 -7.81 -8.53
N PHE A 557 30.12 -7.52 -8.98
CA PHE A 557 29.53 -8.18 -10.15
C PHE A 557 30.31 -7.84 -11.42
N SER A 558 30.59 -8.86 -12.24
CA SER A 558 31.02 -8.67 -13.61
C SER A 558 29.93 -7.98 -14.43
N GLU A 559 30.31 -7.45 -15.61
CA GLU A 559 29.35 -6.87 -16.55
C GLU A 559 28.23 -7.84 -16.93
N GLU A 560 28.59 -9.06 -17.28
CA GLU A 560 27.62 -10.12 -17.56
C GLU A 560 26.65 -10.34 -16.38
N THR A 561 27.17 -10.34 -15.15
CA THR A 561 26.35 -10.61 -13.95
C THR A 561 25.36 -9.48 -13.71
N TYR A 562 25.77 -8.21 -13.78
CA TYR A 562 24.84 -7.11 -13.54
C TYR A 562 23.82 -6.94 -14.68
N CYS A 563 24.19 -7.28 -15.93
CA CYS A 563 23.26 -7.32 -17.06
C CYS A 563 22.20 -8.41 -16.88
N ASN A 564 22.61 -9.62 -16.47
CA ASN A 564 21.69 -10.70 -16.13
C ASN A 564 20.84 -10.37 -14.89
N TYR A 565 21.37 -9.58 -13.96
CA TYR A 565 20.64 -9.11 -12.79
C TYR A 565 19.51 -8.15 -13.13
N ILE A 566 19.74 -7.10 -13.93
CA ILE A 566 18.63 -6.23 -14.36
C ILE A 566 17.61 -7.01 -15.21
N LYS A 567 18.08 -7.91 -16.08
CA LYS A 567 17.20 -8.77 -16.89
C LYS A 567 16.27 -9.62 -16.02
N ALA A 568 16.81 -10.32 -15.01
CA ALA A 568 16.02 -11.14 -14.10
C ALA A 568 14.95 -10.32 -13.35
N GLN A 569 15.29 -9.10 -12.92
CA GLN A 569 14.33 -8.18 -12.29
C GLN A 569 13.19 -7.81 -13.24
N ILE A 570 13.52 -7.46 -14.48
CA ILE A 570 12.56 -7.04 -15.50
C ILE A 570 11.68 -8.21 -15.97
N GLU A 571 12.24 -9.40 -16.16
CA GLU A 571 11.46 -10.64 -16.41
C GLU A 571 10.49 -10.92 -15.26
N GLY A 572 10.89 -10.64 -14.02
CA GLY A 572 10.01 -10.72 -12.86
C GLY A 572 8.83 -9.75 -12.96
N VAL A 573 9.06 -8.51 -13.43
CA VAL A 573 7.98 -7.55 -13.68
C VAL A 573 7.04 -8.04 -14.79
N TYR A 574 7.56 -8.45 -15.95
CA TYR A 574 6.72 -8.88 -17.07
C TYR A 574 5.93 -10.17 -16.81
N SER A 575 6.45 -11.07 -16.00
CA SER A 575 5.77 -12.31 -15.60
C SER A 575 4.77 -12.13 -14.46
N SER A 576 4.49 -10.88 -14.08
CA SER A 576 3.57 -10.50 -13.00
C SER A 576 2.30 -9.82 -13.54
N ASN A 577 1.35 -9.60 -12.65
CA ASN A 577 0.13 -8.82 -12.90
C ASN A 577 0.35 -7.30 -12.79
N GLY A 578 1.59 -6.84 -12.56
CA GLY A 578 1.94 -5.41 -12.54
C GLY A 578 1.87 -4.79 -13.94
N SER A 579 1.95 -3.46 -14.00
CA SER A 579 1.92 -2.72 -15.27
C SER A 579 3.00 -1.65 -15.28
N GLY A 580 3.99 -1.85 -16.16
CA GLY A 580 5.16 -0.99 -16.30
C GLY A 580 6.21 -1.14 -15.18
N PHE A 581 7.28 -0.35 -15.30
CA PHE A 581 8.37 -0.27 -14.32
C PHE A 581 9.10 1.08 -14.42
N LEU A 582 9.82 1.47 -13.38
CA LEU A 582 10.68 2.64 -13.39
C LEU A 582 12.09 2.23 -12.96
N LEU A 583 13.11 2.50 -13.77
CA LEU A 583 14.49 2.23 -13.37
C LEU A 583 14.98 3.33 -12.43
N TRP A 584 15.54 2.94 -11.30
CA TRP A 584 16.17 3.86 -10.36
C TRP A 584 17.69 3.75 -10.42
N ASN A 585 18.35 4.85 -10.75
CA ASN A 585 19.75 5.07 -10.44
C ASN A 585 19.99 6.56 -10.13
N ALA A 586 20.46 6.84 -8.91
CA ALA A 586 20.69 8.21 -8.43
C ALA A 586 21.78 8.96 -9.22
N SER A 587 22.73 8.26 -9.86
CA SER A 587 23.73 8.90 -10.73
C SER A 587 23.22 9.18 -12.14
N ASN A 588 22.00 8.73 -12.47
CA ASN A 588 21.39 8.73 -13.81
C ASN A 588 22.25 8.01 -14.87
N ASN A 589 23.14 7.12 -14.46
CA ASN A 589 23.89 6.25 -15.36
C ASN A 589 23.25 4.85 -15.42
N TYR A 590 22.62 4.51 -16.54
CA TYR A 590 21.90 3.24 -16.75
C TYR A 590 22.75 2.16 -17.41
N TYR A 591 24.04 2.05 -17.03
CA TYR A 591 25.02 1.12 -17.61
C TYR A 591 24.63 -0.37 -17.58
N MET A 592 23.73 -0.78 -16.67
CA MET A 592 23.24 -2.16 -16.59
C MET A 592 22.35 -2.53 -17.80
N VAL A 593 21.84 -1.53 -18.52
CA VAL A 593 20.93 -1.70 -19.66
C VAL A 593 21.76 -1.64 -20.95
N LYS A 594 22.14 -2.82 -21.44
CA LYS A 594 22.92 -3.00 -22.68
C LYS A 594 22.12 -3.66 -23.81
N GLN A 595 20.97 -4.21 -23.47
CA GLN A 595 20.07 -4.95 -24.36
C GLN A 595 18.65 -4.44 -24.14
N ASP A 596 17.80 -4.67 -25.13
CA ASP A 596 16.39 -4.30 -25.05
C ASP A 596 15.74 -4.98 -23.84
N LEU A 597 15.12 -4.14 -23.00
CA LEU A 597 14.43 -4.57 -21.78
C LEU A 597 12.99 -4.98 -22.05
N VAL A 598 12.54 -5.00 -23.31
CA VAL A 598 11.21 -5.45 -23.68
C VAL A 598 11.38 -6.85 -24.27
N CYS A 599 10.84 -7.87 -23.60
CA CYS A 599 10.70 -9.18 -24.23
C CYS A 599 9.78 -9.04 -25.45
N PRO A 600 10.09 -9.68 -26.60
CA PRO A 600 9.17 -9.79 -27.72
C PRO A 600 7.81 -10.38 -27.30
#